data_AF-A0A391P8Y2-F1
#
_entry.id   AF-A0A391P8Y2-F1
#
_cell.length_a   1.000
_cell.length_b   1.000
_cell.length_c   1.000
_cell.angle_alpha   90.00
_cell.angle_beta   90.00
_cell.angle_gamma   90.00
#
_symmetry.space_group_name_H-M   'P 1'
#
loop_
_entity.id
_entity.type
_entity.pdbx_description
1 polymer ?
#
loop_
_entity_poly.entity_id
_entity_poly.type
_entity_poly.pdbx_seq_one_letter_code
_entity_poly.pdbx_strand_id
1 'polypeptide(L)' 'MWKLKAKQTYMSEYDYERVEDVIFEAEDLAEINDIVDMFKKYSIGTVEFFISQVQEEKEA' A
#
# COMPACT_ATOMS: atom_id res chain seq x y z
N MET A 1 14.46 -4.71 4.15
CA MET A 1 13.33 -3.77 4.30
C MET A 1 12.12 -4.31 3.55
N TRP A 2 10.91 -4.14 4.06
CA TRP A 2 9.67 -4.47 3.36
C TRP A 2 9.05 -3.25 2.73
N LYS A 3 8.38 -3.45 1.59
CA LYS A 3 7.74 -2.38 0.83
C LYS A 3 6.31 -2.78 0.50
N LEU A 4 5.38 -1.87 0.72
CA LEU A 4 3.99 -1.99 0.31
C LEU A 4 3.67 -0.90 -0.70
N LYS A 5 3.20 -1.29 -1.87
CA LYS A 5 2.51 -0.40 -2.79
C LYS A 5 1.01 -0.63 -2.65
N ALA A 6 0.26 0.42 -2.34
CA ALA A 6 -1.20 0.41 -2.33
C ALA A 6 -1.71 1.32 -3.45
N LYS A 7 -2.61 0.78 -4.27
CA LYS A 7 -3.30 1.54 -5.32
C LYS A 7 -4.79 1.54 -5.01
N GLN A 8 -5.34 2.72 -4.76
CA GLN A 8 -6.75 2.91 -4.46
C GLN A 8 -7.47 3.53 -5.66
N THR A 9 -8.64 3.01 -6.00
CA THR A 9 -9.51 3.54 -7.04
C THR A 9 -10.90 3.75 -6.48
N TYR A 10 -11.42 4.98 -6.56
CA TYR A 10 -12.71 5.36 -5.99
C TYR A 10 -13.42 6.44 -6.82
N MET A 11 -14.74 6.50 -6.71
CA MET A 11 -15.53 7.58 -7.30
C MET A 11 -15.58 8.76 -6.34
N SER A 12 -15.17 9.93 -6.82
CA SER A 12 -15.31 11.19 -6.07
C SER A 12 -16.75 11.71 -6.11
N GLU A 13 -17.07 12.64 -5.22
CA GLU A 13 -18.39 13.30 -5.14
C GLU A 13 -18.81 14.05 -6.43
N TYR A 14 -17.87 14.24 -7.36
CA TYR A 14 -18.10 14.92 -8.65
C TYR A 14 -18.28 13.94 -9.82
N ASP A 15 -18.58 12.66 -9.55
CA ASP A 15 -18.74 11.60 -10.55
C ASP A 15 -17.50 11.33 -11.43
N TYR A 16 -16.32 11.69 -10.92
CA TYR A 16 -15.04 11.35 -11.55
C TYR A 16 -14.33 10.24 -10.79
N GLU A 17 -13.83 9.25 -11.53
CA GLU A 17 -12.94 8.22 -11.00
C GLU A 17 -11.59 8.83 -10.60
N ARG A 18 -11.12 8.49 -9.41
CA ARG A 18 -9.83 8.88 -8.87
C ARG A 18 -8.99 7.62 -8.66
N VAL A 19 -7.72 7.71 -9.02
CA VAL A 19 -6.71 6.70 -8.76
C VAL A 19 -5.60 7.33 -7.93
N GLU A 20 -5.29 6.73 -6.79
CA GLU A 20 -4.22 7.14 -5.90
C GLU A 20 -3.24 5.98 -5.69
N ASP A 21 -1.95 6.25 -5.82
CA ASP A 21 -0.87 5.30 -5.57
C ASP A 21 -0.01 5.81 -4.42
N VAL A 22 0.25 4.95 -3.43
CA VAL A 22 1.11 5.25 -2.29
C VAL A 22 2.06 4.09 -2.00
N ILE A 23 3.25 4.43 -1.52
CA ILE A 23 4.30 3.48 -1.17
C ILE A 23 4.66 3.66 0.30
N PHE A 24 4.70 2.56 1.03
CA PHE A 24 5.19 2.48 2.40
C PHE A 24 6.40 1.55 2.46
N GLU A 25 7.33 1.86 3.36
CA GLU A 25 8.51 1.07 3.65
C GLU A 25 8.58 0.84 5.16
N ALA A 26 8.88 -0.39 5.56
CA ALA A 26 8.89 -0.83 6.95
C ALA A 26 10.02 -1.83 7.19
N GLU A 27 10.49 -1.96 8.43
CA GLU A 27 11.59 -2.88 8.72
C GLU A 27 11.13 -4.35 8.70
N ASP A 28 9.88 -4.60 9.11
CA ASP A 28 9.31 -5.93 9.19
C ASP A 28 7.94 -6.06 8.47
N LEU A 29 7.48 -7.30 8.32
CA LEU A 29 6.22 -7.62 7.65
C LEU A 29 5.00 -7.33 8.54
N ALA A 30 5.17 -7.26 9.86
CA ALA A 30 4.05 -7.01 10.77
C ALA A 30 3.55 -5.56 10.62
N GLU A 31 4.48 -4.60 10.56
CA GLU A 31 4.14 -3.19 10.28
C GLU A 31 3.45 -3.02 8.92
N ILE A 32 3.89 -3.74 7.88
CA ILE A 32 3.21 -3.74 6.58
C ILE A 32 1.77 -4.27 6.70
N ASN A 33 1.56 -5.34 7.48
CA ASN A 33 0.23 -5.92 7.67
C ASN A 33 -0.70 -4.95 8.42
N ASP A 34 -0.20 -4.22 9.42
CA ASP A 34 -0.97 -3.20 10.13
C ASP A 34 -1.44 -2.09 9.17
N ILE A 35 -0.58 -1.66 8.24
CA ILE A 35 -0.96 -0.69 7.20
C ILE A 35 -2.02 -1.28 6.26
N VAL A 36 -1.87 -2.52 5.81
CA VAL A 36 -2.86 -3.19 4.96
C VAL A 36 -4.22 -3.27 5.66
N ASP A 37 -4.25 -3.62 6.95
CA ASP A 37 -5.48 -3.71 7.72
C ASP A 37 -6.13 -2.34 7.96
N MET A 38 -5.34 -1.27 8.07
CA MET A 38 -5.85 0.10 8.06
C MET A 38 -6.56 0.42 6.73
N PHE A 39 -5.97 0.10 5.58
CA PHE A 39 -6.63 0.30 4.28
C PHE A 39 -7.91 -0.55 4.17
N LYS A 40 -7.87 -1.84 4.53
CA LYS A 40 -9.09 -2.68 4.49
C LYS A 40 -10.23 -2.13 5.35
N LYS A 41 -9.91 -1.46 6.46
CA LYS A 41 -10.91 -0.93 7.39
C LYS A 41 -11.47 0.42 6.97
N TYR A 42 -10.65 1.30 6.39
CA TYR A 42 -11.01 2.71 6.20
C TYR A 42 -10.99 3.20 4.75
N SER A 43 -10.45 2.42 3.81
CA SER A 43 -10.44 2.83 2.40
C SER A 43 -11.84 2.81 1.80
N ILE A 44 -12.02 3.62 0.76
CA ILE A 44 -13.22 3.67 -0.06
C ILE A 44 -12.90 3.19 -1.47
N GLY A 45 -13.88 2.57 -2.13
CA GLY A 45 -13.68 1.98 -3.45
C GLY A 45 -12.86 0.69 -3.40
N THR A 46 -12.02 0.49 -4.41
CA THR A 46 -11.19 -0.71 -4.57
C THR A 46 -9.75 -0.39 -4.19
N VAL A 47 -9.10 -1.28 -3.46
CA VAL A 47 -7.67 -1.17 -3.14
C VAL A 47 -6.93 -2.43 -3.60
N GLU A 48 -5.85 -2.24 -4.34
CA GLU A 48 -4.92 -3.29 -4.74
C GLU A 48 -3.61 -3.14 -3.94
N PHE A 49 -3.09 -4.26 -3.42
CA PHE A 49 -1.87 -4.28 -2.62
C PHE A 49 -0.78 -5.10 -3.30
N PHE A 50 0.45 -4.57 -3.30
CA PHE A 50 1.64 -5.29 -3.72
C PHE A 50 2.69 -5.19 -2.63
N ILE A 51 3.02 -6.31 -2.00
CA ILE A 51 4.02 -6.41 -0.94
C ILE A 51 5.28 -7.06 -1.52
N SER A 52 6.44 -6.46 -1.29
CA SER A 52 7.74 -7.03 -1.66
C SER A 52 8.77 -6.84 -0.54
N GLN A 53 9.77 -7.72 -0.53
CA GLN A 53 10.93 -7.58 0.33
C GLN A 53 12.09 -7.02 -0.49
N VAL A 54 12.64 -5.89 -0.05
CA VAL A 54 13.90 -5.34 -0.56
C VAL A 54 15.02 -6.00 0.25
N GLN A 55 15.75 -6.89 -0.41
CA GLN A 55 17.06 -7.33 0.09
C GLN A 55 18.03 -6.20 -0.21
N GLU A 56 18.55 -5.55 0.83
CA GLU A 56 19.76 -4.76 0.67
C GLU A 56 20.87 -5.77 0.35
N GLU A 57 21.39 -5.72 -0.88
CA GLU A 57 22.63 -6.41 -1.20
C GLU A 57 23.67 -5.91 -0.20
N LYS A 58 24.10 -6.79 0.70
CA LYS A 58 25.34 -6.56 1.44
C LYS A 58 26.43 -6.51 0.38
N GLU A 59 26.90 -5.30 0.05
CA GLU A 59 28.20 -5.12 -0.61
C GLU A 59 29.23 -5.96 0.17
N ALA A 60 29.79 -6.93 -0.54
CA ALA A 60 30.71 -7.95 -0.02
C ALA A 60 32.12 -7.40 0.23
#